data_AF-A0A3M0Y672-F1
#
_entry.id   AF-A0A3M0Y672-F1
#
_cell.length_a   1.000
_cell.length_b   1.000
_cell.length_c   1.000
_cell.angle_alpha   90.00
_cell.angle_beta   90.00
_cell.angle_gamma   90.00
#
_symmetry.space_group_name_H-M   'P 1'
#
loop_
_entity.id
_entity.type
_entity.pdbx_description
1 polymer ?
#
loop_
_entity_poly.entity_id
_entity_poly.type
_entity_poly.pdbx_seq_one_letter_code
_entity_poly.pdbx_strand_id
1 'polypeptide(L)'
;MLTQNDPRFIHYLNHSMSALSSMVEKGYDHWIITFSGGKDSTTTLVVALETALTCLEQVKRIDVVYSDTMLEIPIIHQFAISFLRHLKNLDRIARLPLYT
;
A
#
# COMPACT_ATOMS: atom_id res chain seq x y z
N MET A 1 11.32 19.75 14.50
CA MET A 1 12.38 19.12 15.31
C MET A 1 12.06 17.64 15.39
N LEU A 2 12.82 16.79 14.72
CA LEU A 2 12.68 15.33 14.84
C LEU A 2 13.31 14.91 16.17
N THR A 3 12.54 14.27 17.04
CA THR A 3 13.03 13.68 18.29
C THR A 3 14.00 12.54 17.95
N GLN A 4 15.27 12.68 18.37
CA GLN A 4 16.37 11.77 18.04
C GLN A 4 16.25 10.34 18.64
N ASN A 5 15.08 9.91 19.10
CA ASN A 5 14.88 8.63 19.81
C ASN A 5 13.84 7.69 19.18
N ASP A 6 13.30 7.99 17.99
CA ASP A 6 12.37 7.04 17.36
C ASP A 6 13.12 5.80 16.87
N PRO A 7 12.58 4.58 17.11
CA PRO A 7 13.14 3.36 16.54
C PRO A 7 13.30 3.50 15.02
N ARG A 8 14.41 3.01 14.46
CA ARG A 8 14.74 3.12 13.02
C ARG A 8 13.56 2.74 12.10
N PHE A 9 12.78 1.74 12.49
CA PHE A 9 11.57 1.33 11.77
C PHE A 9 10.53 2.45 11.68
N ILE A 10 10.20 3.10 12.82
CA ILE A 10 9.21 4.18 12.89
C ILE A 10 9.66 5.36 12.04
N HIS A 11 10.96 5.69 12.07
CA HIS A 11 11.52 6.73 11.23
C HIS A 11 11.26 6.48 9.73
N TYR A 12 11.58 5.27 9.23
CA TYR A 12 11.36 4.94 7.83
C TYR A 12 9.88 4.85 7.46
N LEU A 13 9.05 4.30 8.34
CA LEU A 13 7.60 4.25 8.13
C LEU A 13 7.02 5.67 7.98
N ASN A 14 7.31 6.56 8.92
CA ASN A 14 6.85 7.94 8.88
C ASN A 14 7.38 8.69 7.64
N HIS A 15 8.64 8.44 7.27
CA HIS A 15 9.22 9.02 6.07
C HIS A 15 8.50 8.57 4.80
N SER A 16 8.22 7.26 4.66
CA SER A 16 7.48 6.72 3.52
C SER A 16 6.03 7.23 3.45
N MET A 17 5.33 7.30 4.58
CA MET A 17 3.97 7.85 4.64
C MET A 17 3.96 9.33 4.25
N SER A 18 4.90 10.13 4.77
CA SER A 18 5.03 11.55 4.42
C SER A 18 5.31 11.76 2.93
N ALA A 19 6.17 10.93 2.34
CA ALA A 19 6.44 10.98 0.91
C ALA A 19 5.16 10.75 0.08
N LEU A 20 4.35 9.74 0.45
CA LEU A 20 3.08 9.45 -0.22
C LEU A 20 2.02 10.54 0.00
N SER A 21 1.84 11.03 1.23
CA SER A 21 0.92 12.15 1.51
C SER A 21 1.28 13.40 0.69
N SER A 22 2.57 13.71 0.54
CA SER A 22 3.01 14.85 -0.27
C SER A 22 2.68 14.74 -1.76
N MET A 23 2.46 13.52 -2.28
CA MET A 23 1.99 13.33 -3.66
C MET A 23 0.51 13.68 -3.80
N VAL A 24 -0.29 13.37 -2.78
CA VAL A 24 -1.70 13.74 -2.73
C VAL A 24 -1.87 15.26 -2.73
N GLU A 25 -1.06 15.97 -1.93
CA GLU A 25 -1.04 17.44 -1.90
C GLU A 25 -0.71 18.06 -3.26
N LYS A 26 0.03 17.34 -4.11
CA LYS A 26 0.37 17.75 -5.48
C LYS A 26 -0.70 17.37 -6.52
N GLY A 27 -1.83 16.80 -6.08
CA GLY A 27 -2.93 16.38 -6.95
C GLY A 27 -2.79 14.99 -7.55
N TYR A 28 -1.83 14.17 -7.11
CA TYR A 28 -1.75 12.76 -7.49
C TYR A 28 -2.64 11.92 -6.56
N ASP A 29 -3.96 11.98 -6.80
CA ASP A 29 -5.00 11.36 -5.98
C ASP A 29 -5.54 10.02 -6.52
N HIS A 30 -5.07 9.58 -7.68
CA HIS A 30 -5.35 8.28 -8.28
C HIS A 30 -4.08 7.42 -8.27
N TRP A 31 -4.09 6.32 -7.52
CA TRP A 31 -2.92 5.49 -7.30
C TRP A 31 -3.04 4.14 -8.00
N ILE A 32 -1.97 3.75 -8.70
CA ILE A 32 -1.80 2.40 -9.24
C ILE A 32 -0.63 1.77 -8.47
N ILE A 33 -0.91 0.72 -7.71
CA ILE A 33 0.08 0.03 -6.88
C ILE A 33 0.34 -1.35 -7.50
N THR A 34 1.51 -1.52 -8.09
CA THR A 34 1.95 -2.83 -8.59
C THR A 34 2.38 -3.71 -7.43
N PHE A 35 1.73 -4.87 -7.28
CA PHE A 35 1.95 -5.83 -6.21
C PHE A 35 2.46 -7.14 -6.80
N SER A 36 3.50 -7.75 -6.20
CA SER A 36 4.07 -9.01 -6.67
C SER A 36 3.94 -10.17 -5.69
N GLY A 37 3.44 -9.91 -4.47
CA GLY A 37 3.50 -10.87 -3.37
C GLY A 37 4.87 -10.93 -2.67
N GLY A 38 5.88 -10.22 -3.16
CA GLY A 38 7.18 -10.12 -2.51
C GLY A 38 7.17 -9.12 -1.35
N LYS A 39 8.08 -9.30 -0.38
CA LYS A 39 8.19 -8.48 0.86
C LYS A 39 8.16 -6.97 0.61
N ASP A 40 8.84 -6.50 -0.43
CA ASP A 40 8.99 -5.08 -0.71
C ASP A 40 7.66 -4.52 -1.23
N SER A 41 7.03 -5.19 -2.20
CA SER A 41 5.71 -4.80 -2.73
C SER A 41 4.60 -4.89 -1.69
N THR A 42 4.64 -5.89 -0.80
CA THR A 42 3.72 -6.03 0.33
C THR A 42 3.89 -4.85 1.29
N THR A 43 5.13 -4.48 1.60
CA THR A 43 5.42 -3.33 2.48
C THR A 43 4.93 -2.03 1.84
N THR A 44 5.23 -1.80 0.56
CA THR A 44 4.76 -0.61 -0.17
C THR A 44 3.23 -0.54 -0.18
N LEU A 45 2.55 -1.65 -0.46
CA LEU A 45 1.08 -1.71 -0.47
C LEU A 45 0.50 -1.39 0.91
N VAL A 46 1.02 -1.99 1.98
CA VAL A 46 0.56 -1.72 3.34
C VAL A 46 0.78 -0.25 3.71
N VAL A 47 1.97 0.30 3.48
CA VAL A 47 2.26 1.71 3.80
C VAL A 47 1.39 2.66 2.98
N ALA A 48 1.11 2.35 1.71
CA ALA A 48 0.19 3.13 0.90
C ALA A 48 -1.24 3.10 1.44
N LEU A 49 -1.78 1.93 1.77
CA LEU A 49 -3.13 1.83 2.34
C LEU A 49 -3.23 2.54 3.70
N GLU A 50 -2.22 2.42 4.56
CA GLU A 50 -2.14 3.17 5.82
C GLU A 50 -2.11 4.68 5.58
N THR A 51 -1.36 5.14 4.58
CA THR A 51 -1.31 6.56 4.22
C THR A 51 -2.66 7.04 3.70
N ALA A 52 -3.30 6.27 2.81
CA ALA A 52 -4.64 6.59 2.29
C ALA A 52 -5.69 6.67 3.42
N LEU A 53 -5.58 5.85 4.46
CA LEU A 53 -6.45 5.93 5.65
C LEU A 53 -6.29 7.25 6.42
N THR A 54 -5.14 7.93 6.31
CA THR A 54 -4.91 9.26 6.89
C THR A 54 -5.33 10.40 5.96
N CYS A 55 -5.57 10.11 4.67
CA CYS A 55 -5.88 11.07 3.61
C CYS A 55 -7.22 10.77 2.91
N LEU A 56 -8.20 10.17 3.61
CA LEU A 56 -9.41 9.54 3.04
C LEU A 56 -10.17 10.36 2.00
N GLU A 57 -10.29 11.67 2.20
CA GLU A 57 -11.06 12.52 1.29
C GLU A 57 -10.26 12.97 0.08
N GLN A 58 -8.93 12.86 0.15
CA GLN A 58 -8.03 13.35 -0.89
C GLN A 58 -7.65 12.24 -1.86
N VAL A 59 -7.46 10.99 -1.43
CA VAL A 59 -7.21 9.86 -2.33
C VAL A 59 -8.53 9.40 -2.94
N LYS A 60 -8.69 9.54 -4.26
CA LYS A 60 -9.94 9.28 -4.98
C LYS A 60 -10.05 7.86 -5.52
N ARG A 61 -8.92 7.19 -5.77
CA ARG A 61 -8.90 5.83 -6.33
C ARG A 61 -7.58 5.12 -6.03
N ILE A 62 -7.64 3.83 -5.71
CA ILE A 62 -6.49 2.95 -5.54
C ILE A 62 -6.73 1.65 -6.32
N ASP A 63 -5.95 1.41 -7.37
CA ASP A 63 -5.92 0.14 -8.11
C ASP A 63 -4.69 -0.66 -7.69
N VAL A 64 -4.87 -1.86 -7.15
CA VAL A 64 -3.77 -2.79 -6.84
C VAL A 64 -3.68 -3.81 -7.96
N VAL A 65 -2.54 -3.86 -8.63
CA VAL A 65 -2.35 -4.69 -9.83
C VAL A 65 -1.30 -5.76 -9.55
N TYR A 66 -1.72 -7.03 -9.63
CA TYR A 66 -0.83 -8.18 -9.71
C TYR A 66 -0.65 -8.60 -11.16
N SER A 67 0.60 -8.68 -11.61
CA SER A 67 0.94 -9.15 -12.95
C SER A 67 1.38 -10.61 -12.88
N ASP A 68 0.52 -11.51 -13.32
CA ASP A 68 0.84 -12.95 -13.44
C ASP A 68 1.67 -13.19 -14.71
N THR A 69 2.93 -13.56 -14.54
CA THR A 69 3.82 -13.89 -15.67
C THR A 69 3.81 -15.38 -16.03
N MET A 70 3.10 -16.20 -15.25
CA MET A 70 3.12 -17.67 -15.30
C MET A 70 4.51 -18.29 -15.03
N LEU A 71 5.46 -17.52 -14.50
CA LEU A 71 6.83 -17.96 -14.18
C LEU A 71 7.11 -18.01 -12.68
N GLU A 72 6.20 -17.52 -11.86
CA GLU A 72 6.33 -17.44 -10.42
C GLU A 72 6.34 -18.83 -9.77
N ILE A 73 7.09 -18.96 -8.68
CA ILE A 73 7.02 -20.16 -7.84
C ILE A 73 5.58 -20.29 -7.34
N PRO A 74 4.92 -21.47 -7.45
CA PRO A 74 3.49 -21.62 -7.17
C PRO A 74 3.05 -21.08 -5.81
N ILE A 75 3.91 -21.17 -4.79
CA ILE A 75 3.63 -20.67 -3.45
C ILE A 75 3.54 -19.13 -3.39
N ILE A 76 4.34 -18.43 -4.19
CA ILE A 76 4.35 -16.96 -4.26
C ILE A 76 3.08 -16.49 -4.96
N HIS A 77 2.71 -17.13 -6.07
CA HIS A 77 1.45 -16.86 -6.76
C HIS A 77 0.25 -17.09 -5.82
N GLN A 78 0.20 -18.23 -5.13
CA GLN A 78 -0.87 -18.52 -4.16
C GLN A 78 -0.93 -17.48 -3.04
N PHE A 79 0.22 -17.06 -2.52
CA PHE A 79 0.30 -15.99 -1.53
C PHE A 79 -0.25 -14.67 -2.08
N ALA A 80 0.18 -14.23 -3.27
CA ALA A 80 -0.25 -12.98 -3.86
C ALA A 80 -1.79 -12.94 -4.02
N ILE A 81 -2.37 -13.99 -4.60
CA ILE A 81 -3.82 -14.09 -4.78
C ILE A 81 -4.56 -14.15 -3.44
N SER A 82 -4.06 -14.93 -2.47
CA SER A 82 -4.64 -15.01 -1.13
C SER A 82 -4.63 -13.65 -0.42
N PHE A 83 -3.52 -12.93 -0.52
CA PHE A 83 -3.34 -11.61 0.08
C PHE A 83 -4.31 -10.58 -0.52
N LEU A 84 -4.46 -10.54 -1.85
CA LEU A 84 -5.42 -9.65 -2.51
C LEU A 84 -6.86 -9.95 -2.09
N ARG A 85 -7.24 -11.23 -1.97
CA ARG A 85 -8.55 -11.63 -1.43
C ARG A 85 -8.72 -11.22 0.04
N HIS A 86 -7.66 -11.32 0.84
CA HIS A 86 -7.69 -10.88 2.22
C HIS A 86 -7.94 -9.37 2.31
N LEU A 87 -7.26 -8.56 1.48
CA LEU A 87 -7.49 -7.10 1.43
C LEU A 87 -8.94 -6.74 1.08
N LYS A 88 -9.59 -7.47 0.16
CA LYS A 88 -11.02 -7.24 -0.17
C LYS A 88 -11.95 -7.38 1.03
N ASN A 89 -11.58 -8.21 2.00
CA ASN A 89 -12.41 -8.54 3.16
C ASN A 89 -11.91 -7.86 4.46
N LEU A 90 -10.93 -6.96 4.37
CA LEU A 90 -10.35 -6.33 5.54
C LEU A 90 -11.14 -5.06 5.93
N ASP A 91 -11.95 -5.15 6.98
CA ASP A 91 -12.85 -4.09 7.44
C ASP A 91 -12.17 -2.73 7.61
N ARG A 92 -10.92 -2.72 8.09
CA ARG A 92 -10.16 -1.48 8.35
C ARG A 92 -9.99 -0.61 7.10
N ILE A 93 -9.90 -1.24 5.92
CA ILE A 93 -9.70 -0.55 4.64
C ILE A 93 -10.97 -0.52 3.79
N ALA A 94 -12.10 -1.01 4.29
CA ALA A 94 -13.37 -1.07 3.54
C ALA A 94 -13.88 0.30 3.08
N ARG A 95 -13.45 1.39 3.76
CA ARG A 95 -13.78 2.77 3.41
C ARG A 95 -12.90 3.39 2.31
N LEU A 96 -11.81 2.72 1.92
CA LEU A 96 -10.94 3.22 0.86
C LEU A 96 -11.56 2.96 -0.52
N PRO A 97 -11.33 3.82 -1.52
CA PRO A 97 -11.74 3.57 -2.92
C PRO A 97 -10.79 2.57 -3.58
N LEU A 98 -10.74 1.35 -3.03
CA LEU A 98 -9.78 0.29 -3.36
C LEU A 98 -10.36 -0.72 -4.35
N TYR A 99 -9.59 -1.01 -5.40
CA TYR A 99 -9.89 -2.00 -6.43
C TYR A 99 -8.72 -2.98 -6.53
N THR A 100 -8.98 -4.28 -6.38
CA THR A 100 -7.98 -5.35 -6.43
C THR A 100 -8.45 -6.55 -7.26
#